data_AF-A0A6F8T4D8-F1
#
_entry.id   AF-A0A6F8T4D8-F1
#
_cell.length_a   1.000
_cell.length_b   1.000
_cell.length_c   1.000
_cell.angle_alpha   90.00
_cell.angle_beta   90.00
_cell.angle_gamma   90.00
#
_symmetry.space_group_name_H-M   'P 1'
#
loop_
_entity.id
_entity.type
_entity.pdbx_description
1 polymer ?
#
loop_
_entity_poly.entity_id
_entity_poly.type
_entity_poly.pdbx_seq_one_letter_code
_entity_poly.pdbx_strand_id
1 'polypeptide(L)'
;MINFRNLLIFIFFLFTFNGELNASDKYNKAYRNFWHPVFHGQRLDYCTFDGKECGNAVANRYCHMLGYDYSSQNVIAYNVGLTNYLDSRAQCTGWRCNGFMTIGCATGLSHGPPKPYHYREKRFAVPRYNDYRVDWCYDQNHGCGLTAANSFCSRMGFMQAKHFVKETEVSATKSIGSQQLCFGNHCNAFKMIVCYR
;
A
#
# COMPACT_ATOMS: atom_id res chain seq x y z
N MET A 1 6.08 60.04 -11.11
CA MET A 1 6.35 58.87 -11.95
C MET A 1 7.01 57.80 -11.09
N ILE A 2 6.21 56.86 -10.59
CA ILE A 2 6.68 55.80 -9.69
C ILE A 2 7.48 54.80 -10.53
N ASN A 3 8.74 54.57 -10.12
CA ASN A 3 9.75 53.82 -10.85
C ASN A 3 9.37 52.33 -10.91
N PHE A 4 8.70 51.93 -11.98
CA PHE A 4 8.11 50.59 -12.20
C PHE A 4 9.14 49.44 -12.11
N ARG A 5 10.43 49.75 -12.23
CA ARG A 5 11.54 48.79 -12.17
C ARG A 5 11.83 48.28 -10.75
N ASN A 6 11.55 49.08 -9.72
CA ASN A 6 11.82 48.68 -8.33
C ASN A 6 10.66 47.90 -7.69
N LEU A 7 9.45 47.98 -8.27
CA LEU A 7 8.28 47.25 -7.78
C LEU A 7 8.35 45.75 -8.13
N LEU A 8 8.93 45.41 -9.29
CA LEU A 8 9.08 44.02 -9.76
C LEU A 8 10.12 43.21 -8.96
N ILE A 9 11.17 43.87 -8.44
CA ILE A 9 12.22 43.21 -7.66
C ILE A 9 11.71 42.82 -6.27
N PHE A 10 10.82 43.63 -5.69
CA PHE A 10 10.22 43.34 -4.38
C PHE A 10 9.21 42.19 -4.45
N ILE A 11 8.48 42.05 -5.57
CA ILE A 11 7.55 40.94 -5.79
C ILE A 11 8.31 39.62 -5.98
N PHE A 12 9.48 39.63 -6.64
CA PHE A 12 10.26 38.41 -6.86
C PHE A 12 10.93 37.86 -5.59
N PHE A 13 11.24 38.72 -4.61
CA PHE A 13 11.82 38.30 -3.32
C PHE A 13 10.80 37.77 -2.30
N LEU A 14 9.50 38.07 -2.49
CA LEU A 14 8.43 37.55 -1.62
C LEU A 14 7.99 36.12 -1.98
N PHE A 15 8.42 35.57 -3.12
CA PHE A 15 8.05 34.22 -3.55
C PHE A 15 9.05 33.12 -3.16
N THR A 16 10.18 33.44 -2.50
CA THR A 16 11.20 32.44 -2.15
C THR A 16 11.13 31.92 -0.72
N PHE A 17 10.21 32.41 0.11
CA PHE A 17 9.97 31.90 1.45
C PHE A 17 8.51 31.50 1.59
N ASN A 18 8.25 30.19 1.56
CA ASN A 18 7.32 29.45 2.43
C ASN A 18 6.97 28.13 1.74
N GLY A 19 7.74 27.10 2.07
CA GLY A 19 7.50 25.75 1.61
C GLY A 19 8.19 24.73 2.52
N GLU A 20 8.21 24.97 3.83
CA GLU A 20 8.46 23.87 4.77
C GLU A 20 7.23 22.96 4.72
N LEU A 21 7.32 21.95 3.84
CA LEU A 21 6.40 20.82 3.81
C LEU A 21 6.51 20.09 5.14
N ASN A 22 5.60 20.43 6.05
CA ASN A 22 5.43 19.74 7.32
C ASN A 22 5.23 18.23 7.09
N ALA A 23 6.29 17.44 7.33
CA ALA A 23 6.24 15.98 7.42
C ALA A 23 5.53 15.50 8.71
N SER A 24 4.56 16.27 9.21
CA SER A 24 3.84 16.02 10.47
C SER A 24 2.65 15.08 10.30
N ASP A 25 2.22 14.80 9.07
CA ASP A 25 0.89 14.25 8.81
C ASP A 25 0.79 12.71 8.89
N LYS A 26 1.86 12.06 9.36
CA LYS A 26 1.96 10.58 9.47
C LYS A 26 1.68 10.04 10.87
N TYR A 27 1.78 10.87 11.92
CA TYR A 27 1.74 10.37 13.31
C TYR A 27 0.33 10.10 13.85
N ASN A 28 -0.71 10.68 13.25
CA ASN A 28 -2.10 10.55 13.71
C ASN A 28 -3.00 9.93 12.64
N LYS A 29 -2.51 8.91 11.92
CA LYS A 29 -3.33 8.18 10.95
C LYS A 29 -3.20 6.68 11.21
N ALA A 30 -4.33 6.00 11.28
CA ALA A 30 -4.38 4.54 11.29
C ALA A 30 -4.63 4.04 9.88
N TYR A 31 -3.89 3.00 9.47
CA TYR A 31 -3.98 2.40 8.14
C TYR A 31 -4.23 0.90 8.24
N ARG A 32 -4.96 0.35 7.26
CA ARG A 32 -5.09 -1.09 7.08
C ARG A 32 -5.21 -1.47 5.62
N ASN A 33 -4.45 -2.49 5.23
CA ASN A 33 -4.50 -3.06 3.88
C ASN A 33 -5.35 -4.32 3.88
N PHE A 34 -6.34 -4.35 2.98
CA PHE A 34 -7.21 -5.47 2.71
C PHE A 34 -6.79 -6.11 1.39
N TRP A 35 -6.18 -7.29 1.48
CA TRP A 35 -5.86 -8.13 0.33
C TRP A 35 -7.12 -8.88 -0.08
N HIS A 36 -7.40 -8.88 -1.38
CA HIS A 36 -8.52 -9.64 -1.91
C HIS A 36 -9.86 -9.33 -1.21
N PRO A 37 -10.23 -8.04 -1.05
CA PRO A 37 -11.39 -7.64 -0.27
C PRO A 37 -12.66 -8.33 -0.77
N VAL A 38 -13.51 -8.68 0.19
CA VAL A 38 -14.75 -9.42 -0.04
C VAL A 38 -15.95 -8.64 0.46
N PHE A 39 -17.07 -8.78 -0.23
CA PHE A 39 -18.36 -8.25 0.15
C PHE A 39 -19.42 -9.35 0.07
N HIS A 40 -20.11 -9.60 1.18
CA HIS A 40 -21.00 -10.76 1.36
C HIS A 40 -20.34 -12.11 0.98
N GLY A 41 -19.09 -12.29 1.41
CA GLY A 41 -18.34 -13.54 1.24
C GLY A 41 -17.75 -13.77 -0.16
N GLN A 42 -18.01 -12.88 -1.13
CA GLN A 42 -17.43 -12.96 -2.47
C GLN A 42 -16.52 -11.78 -2.76
N ARG A 43 -15.65 -11.92 -3.76
CA ARG A 43 -14.72 -10.87 -4.22
C ARG A 43 -15.46 -9.57 -4.51
N LEU A 44 -15.01 -8.45 -3.96
CA LEU A 44 -15.58 -7.14 -4.27
C LEU A 44 -15.26 -6.74 -5.71
N ASP A 45 -16.29 -6.34 -6.47
CA ASP A 45 -16.16 -5.83 -7.83
C ASP A 45 -15.44 -4.48 -7.85
N TYR A 46 -14.63 -4.24 -8.88
CA TYR A 46 -13.88 -3.01 -9.04
C TYR A 46 -14.75 -1.78 -9.35
N CYS A 47 -15.94 -2.00 -9.91
CA CYS A 47 -16.88 -0.97 -10.34
C CYS A 47 -18.24 -1.09 -9.64
N THR A 48 -19.06 -0.06 -9.78
CA THR A 48 -20.51 -0.10 -9.49
C THR A 48 -21.24 -0.97 -10.51
N PHE A 49 -22.46 -1.40 -10.17
CA PHE A 49 -23.28 -2.23 -11.06
C PHE A 49 -23.51 -1.61 -12.43
N ASP A 50 -23.69 -0.29 -12.50
CA ASP A 50 -23.88 0.45 -13.75
C ASP A 50 -22.57 0.80 -14.48
N GLY A 51 -21.42 0.44 -13.90
CA GLY A 51 -20.09 0.69 -14.44
C GLY A 51 -19.65 2.15 -14.45
N LYS A 52 -20.41 3.07 -13.82
CA LYS A 52 -20.09 4.51 -13.87
C LYS A 52 -18.99 4.92 -12.91
N GLU A 53 -18.90 4.26 -11.75
CA GLU A 53 -17.86 4.51 -10.76
C GLU A 53 -17.00 3.27 -10.59
N CYS A 54 -15.68 3.45 -10.64
CA CYS A 54 -14.73 2.35 -10.47
C CYS A 54 -13.56 2.78 -9.57
N GLY A 55 -12.83 1.81 -9.05
CA GLY A 55 -11.59 2.06 -8.32
C GLY A 55 -11.81 2.80 -7.01
N ASN A 56 -11.25 4.00 -6.89
CA ASN A 56 -11.21 4.74 -5.63
C ASN A 56 -12.60 5.06 -5.06
N ALA A 57 -13.60 5.33 -5.90
CA ALA A 57 -14.97 5.62 -5.45
C ALA A 57 -15.58 4.41 -4.71
N VAL A 58 -15.52 3.22 -5.31
CA VAL A 58 -15.98 1.97 -4.70
C VAL A 58 -15.12 1.62 -3.48
N ALA A 59 -13.79 1.82 -3.57
CA ALA A 59 -12.87 1.55 -2.46
C ALA A 59 -13.12 2.47 -1.24
N ASN A 60 -13.43 3.75 -1.46
CA ASN A 60 -13.81 4.68 -0.39
C ASN A 60 -15.08 4.21 0.31
N ARG A 61 -16.14 3.88 -0.45
CA ARG A 61 -17.39 3.35 0.11
C ARG A 61 -17.13 2.09 0.95
N TYR A 62 -16.31 1.18 0.44
CA TYR A 62 -15.90 -0.01 1.18
C TYR A 62 -15.16 0.33 2.48
N CYS A 63 -14.20 1.28 2.44
CA CYS A 63 -13.48 1.73 3.62
C CYS A 63 -14.41 2.39 4.67
N HIS A 64 -15.37 3.21 4.22
CA HIS A 64 -16.38 3.81 5.09
C HIS A 64 -17.25 2.77 5.80
N MET A 65 -17.68 1.72 5.09
CA MET A 65 -18.44 0.61 5.69
C MET A 65 -17.64 -0.13 6.77
N LEU A 66 -16.30 -0.09 6.69
CA LEU A 66 -15.40 -0.68 7.68
C LEU A 66 -14.99 0.30 8.78
N GLY A 67 -15.51 1.54 8.79
CA GLY A 67 -15.22 2.56 9.80
C GLY A 67 -13.95 3.38 9.54
N TYR A 68 -13.45 3.41 8.30
CA TYR A 68 -12.33 4.27 7.91
C TYR A 68 -12.83 5.53 7.17
N ASP A 69 -11.98 6.54 7.09
CA ASP A 69 -12.33 7.83 6.50
C ASP A 69 -12.18 7.82 4.97
N TYR A 70 -11.22 7.08 4.43
CA TYR A 70 -11.00 7.00 2.98
C TYR A 70 -10.13 5.80 2.59
N SER A 71 -10.12 5.49 1.30
CA SER A 71 -9.17 4.57 0.65
C SER A 71 -7.89 5.34 0.28
N SER A 72 -6.79 5.06 0.98
CA SER A 72 -5.46 5.59 0.67
C SER A 72 -4.80 4.92 -0.53
N GLN A 73 -5.24 3.72 -0.92
CA GLN A 73 -4.78 3.01 -2.12
C GLN A 73 -5.84 2.02 -2.63
N ASN A 74 -5.87 1.80 -3.93
CA ASN A 74 -6.69 0.78 -4.56
C ASN A 74 -5.96 0.21 -5.77
N VAL A 75 -5.83 -1.11 -5.83
CA VAL A 75 -5.15 -1.83 -6.90
C VAL A 75 -6.14 -2.81 -7.51
N ILE A 76 -6.31 -2.74 -8.82
CA ILE A 76 -7.21 -3.63 -9.57
C ILE A 76 -6.62 -5.04 -9.70
N ALA A 77 -7.49 -6.04 -9.63
CA ALA A 77 -7.24 -7.42 -10.06
C ALA A 77 -8.12 -7.68 -11.29
N TYR A 78 -7.48 -7.94 -12.43
CA TYR A 78 -8.19 -8.19 -13.69
C TYR A 78 -8.71 -9.62 -13.76
N ASN A 79 -9.82 -9.81 -14.46
CA ASN A 79 -10.35 -11.11 -14.87
C ASN A 79 -10.54 -12.11 -13.70
N VAL A 80 -11.10 -11.63 -12.59
CA VAL A 80 -11.37 -12.42 -11.37
C VAL A 80 -12.45 -13.47 -11.61
N GLY A 81 -13.38 -13.22 -12.53
CA GLY A 81 -14.39 -14.20 -12.94
C GLY A 81 -15.70 -14.12 -12.15
N LEU A 82 -15.65 -14.01 -10.83
CA LEU A 82 -16.84 -13.86 -9.97
C LEU A 82 -16.61 -12.75 -8.95
N THR A 83 -17.48 -11.74 -8.96
CA THR A 83 -17.42 -10.59 -8.04
C THR A 83 -18.82 -10.11 -7.65
N ASN A 84 -18.92 -9.43 -6.51
CA ASN A 84 -20.14 -8.78 -6.03
C ASN A 84 -20.01 -7.26 -6.14
N TYR A 85 -21.06 -6.62 -6.65
CA TYR A 85 -21.17 -5.17 -6.63
C TYR A 85 -21.46 -4.67 -5.20
N LEU A 86 -20.88 -3.52 -4.84
CA LEU A 86 -21.08 -2.94 -3.51
C LEU A 86 -22.45 -2.27 -3.38
N ASP A 87 -22.96 -1.72 -4.48
CA ASP A 87 -24.16 -0.88 -4.57
C ASP A 87 -25.40 -1.64 -5.06
N SER A 88 -25.30 -2.96 -5.21
CA SER A 88 -26.37 -3.81 -5.71
C SER A 88 -26.28 -5.21 -5.12
N ARG A 89 -27.37 -5.99 -5.19
CA ARG A 89 -27.35 -7.43 -4.90
C ARG A 89 -26.90 -8.27 -6.10
N ALA A 90 -26.72 -7.63 -7.26
CA ALA A 90 -26.22 -8.28 -8.46
C ALA A 90 -24.77 -8.74 -8.29
N GLN A 91 -24.38 -9.70 -9.13
CA GLN A 91 -23.02 -10.22 -9.21
C GLN A 91 -22.51 -10.04 -10.63
N CYS A 92 -21.20 -9.86 -10.79
CA CYS A 92 -20.55 -10.00 -12.07
C CYS A 92 -20.04 -11.43 -12.20
N THR A 93 -20.41 -12.09 -13.29
CA THR A 93 -19.92 -13.42 -13.67
C THR A 93 -19.29 -13.39 -15.07
N GLY A 94 -18.10 -13.95 -15.21
CA GLY A 94 -17.38 -14.08 -16.48
C GLY A 94 -16.01 -13.41 -16.47
N TRP A 95 -15.23 -13.69 -17.51
CA TRP A 95 -13.82 -13.28 -17.59
C TRP A 95 -13.61 -11.76 -17.54
N ARG A 96 -14.62 -10.93 -17.85
CA ARG A 96 -14.53 -9.47 -17.83
C ARG A 96 -14.67 -8.86 -16.43
N CYS A 97 -15.04 -9.68 -15.44
CA CYS A 97 -15.28 -9.21 -14.08
C CYS A 97 -13.96 -8.95 -13.37
N ASN A 98 -13.78 -7.71 -12.92
CA ASN A 98 -12.58 -7.27 -12.22
C ASN A 98 -12.92 -7.07 -10.74
N GLY A 99 -11.93 -7.27 -9.89
CA GLY A 99 -12.06 -6.95 -8.47
C GLY A 99 -10.89 -6.11 -7.99
N PHE A 100 -10.76 -5.97 -6.67
CA PHE A 100 -9.59 -5.35 -6.08
C PHE A 100 -8.53 -6.38 -5.71
N MET A 101 -7.29 -6.21 -6.14
CA MET A 101 -6.14 -6.91 -5.55
C MET A 101 -5.94 -6.45 -4.11
N THR A 102 -5.99 -5.13 -3.89
CA THR A 102 -5.79 -4.50 -2.59
C THR A 102 -6.61 -3.23 -2.46
N ILE A 103 -7.19 -3.02 -1.28
CA ILE A 103 -7.67 -1.69 -0.84
C ILE A 103 -6.93 -1.36 0.46
N GLY A 104 -6.30 -0.19 0.52
CA GLY A 104 -5.77 0.35 1.77
C GLY A 104 -6.72 1.42 2.28
N CYS A 105 -7.19 1.25 3.51
CA CYS A 105 -8.05 2.20 4.18
C CYS A 105 -7.26 3.00 5.22
N ALA A 106 -7.64 4.26 5.40
CA ALA A 106 -7.02 5.19 6.33
C ALA A 106 -8.08 5.94 7.14
N THR A 107 -7.75 6.26 8.39
CA THR A 107 -8.57 7.14 9.24
C THR A 107 -7.66 8.04 10.08
N GLY A 108 -8.07 9.29 10.28
CA GLY A 108 -7.42 10.22 11.17
C GLY A 108 -7.71 9.88 12.63
N LEU A 109 -6.68 9.85 13.45
CA LEU A 109 -6.81 9.67 14.89
C LEU A 109 -6.97 11.06 15.54
N SER A 110 -8.05 11.25 16.31
CA SER A 110 -8.31 12.51 17.03
C SER A 110 -7.38 12.73 18.21
N HIS A 111 -6.78 11.66 18.73
CA HIS A 111 -5.81 11.69 19.81
C HIS A 111 -4.52 10.97 19.39
N GLY A 112 -3.39 11.42 19.94
CA GLY A 112 -2.13 10.70 19.77
C GLY A 112 -2.30 9.26 20.25
N PRO A 113 -1.98 8.24 19.44
CA PRO A 113 -2.08 6.86 19.88
C PRO A 113 -1.20 6.67 21.14
N PRO A 114 -1.64 5.87 22.13
CA PRO A 114 -0.83 5.61 23.31
C PRO A 114 0.56 5.13 22.89
N LYS A 115 1.60 5.57 23.61
CA LYS A 115 2.96 5.06 23.40
C LYS A 115 2.86 3.53 23.45
N PRO A 116 3.24 2.80 22.40
CA PRO A 116 3.19 1.36 22.36
C PRO A 116 4.23 0.83 23.35
N TYR A 117 3.75 0.53 24.54
CA TYR A 117 4.56 -0.07 25.58
C TYR A 117 4.66 -1.58 25.29
N HIS A 118 5.91 -2.00 25.05
CA HIS A 118 6.46 -3.35 25.19
C HIS A 118 6.66 -4.30 24.00
N TYR A 119 5.94 -4.28 22.88
CA TYR A 119 6.37 -5.10 21.70
C TYR A 119 5.95 -4.46 20.37
N ARG A 120 6.73 -3.47 19.90
CA ARG A 120 6.55 -2.85 18.57
C ARG A 120 7.17 -3.64 17.43
N GLU A 121 8.07 -4.55 17.74
CA GLU A 121 8.90 -5.22 16.75
C GLU A 121 8.59 -6.69 16.65
N LYS A 122 8.41 -7.17 15.42
CA LYS A 122 8.31 -8.59 15.13
C LYS A 122 9.41 -8.99 14.16
N ARG A 123 10.18 -10.01 14.57
CA ARG A 123 11.18 -10.63 13.72
C ARG A 123 10.54 -11.75 12.91
N PHE A 124 10.70 -11.68 11.59
CA PHE A 124 10.34 -12.72 10.64
C PHE A 124 11.64 -13.35 10.14
N ALA A 125 11.90 -14.59 10.56
CA ALA A 125 12.98 -15.41 10.01
C ALA A 125 12.51 -16.04 8.71
N VAL A 126 13.34 -15.99 7.66
CA VAL A 126 13.03 -16.51 6.31
C VAL A 126 11.62 -16.06 5.87
N PRO A 127 11.37 -14.74 5.76
CA PRO A 127 10.05 -14.20 5.51
C PRO A 127 9.44 -14.77 4.23
N ARG A 128 8.17 -15.20 4.34
CA ARG A 128 7.38 -15.76 3.25
C ARG A 128 6.08 -15.00 3.08
N TYR A 129 5.61 -14.91 1.84
CA TYR A 129 4.33 -14.33 1.47
C TYR A 129 3.65 -15.23 0.43
N ASN A 130 2.42 -15.68 0.72
CA ASN A 130 1.68 -16.65 -0.09
C ASN A 130 2.56 -17.88 -0.45
N ASP A 131 3.14 -18.50 0.58
CA ASP A 131 3.99 -19.70 0.53
C ASP A 131 5.39 -19.55 -0.09
N TYR A 132 5.67 -18.45 -0.79
CA TYR A 132 6.99 -18.19 -1.38
C TYR A 132 7.88 -17.35 -0.49
N ARG A 133 9.19 -17.63 -0.51
CA ARG A 133 10.21 -16.80 0.13
C ARG A 133 10.29 -15.45 -0.59
N VAL A 134 10.25 -14.36 0.19
CA VAL A 134 10.24 -13.00 -0.37
C VAL A 134 11.59 -12.69 -1.00
N ASP A 135 11.57 -12.29 -2.27
CA ASP A 135 12.74 -11.83 -3.01
C ASP A 135 13.32 -10.56 -2.38
N TRP A 136 14.63 -10.37 -2.49
CA TRP A 136 15.33 -9.19 -2.02
C TRP A 136 14.82 -7.89 -2.69
N CYS A 137 14.33 -7.99 -3.93
CA CYS A 137 13.85 -6.90 -4.74
C CYS A 137 12.32 -6.84 -4.82
N TYR A 138 11.81 -5.61 -4.91
CA TYR A 138 10.37 -5.36 -4.95
C TYR A 138 9.78 -5.81 -6.30
N ASP A 139 10.46 -5.45 -7.39
CA ASP A 139 10.12 -5.79 -8.79
C ASP A 139 11.41 -6.03 -9.61
N GLN A 140 11.66 -7.21 -10.17
CA GLN A 140 12.78 -7.49 -11.12
C GLN A 140 14.06 -6.66 -10.93
N ASN A 141 14.80 -6.85 -9.84
CA ASN A 141 16.03 -6.09 -9.52
C ASN A 141 15.85 -4.58 -9.22
N HIS A 142 14.62 -4.08 -9.17
CA HIS A 142 14.26 -2.74 -8.73
C HIS A 142 13.68 -2.75 -7.31
N GLY A 143 13.87 -1.64 -6.59
CA GLY A 143 13.33 -1.46 -5.24
C GLY A 143 13.86 -2.48 -4.23
N CYS A 144 15.15 -2.79 -4.27
CA CYS A 144 15.75 -3.83 -3.43
C CYS A 144 16.00 -3.39 -1.99
N GLY A 145 15.96 -4.35 -1.07
CA GLY A 145 16.17 -4.11 0.35
C GLY A 145 15.00 -3.39 1.00
N LEU A 146 15.15 -2.10 1.31
CA LEU A 146 14.20 -1.36 2.14
C LEU A 146 12.79 -1.32 1.55
N THR A 147 12.64 -1.08 0.25
CA THR A 147 11.32 -1.00 -0.40
C THR A 147 10.57 -2.34 -0.33
N ALA A 148 11.23 -3.43 -0.69
CA ALA A 148 10.67 -4.78 -0.57
C ALA A 148 10.36 -5.15 0.89
N ALA A 149 11.26 -4.82 1.83
CA ALA A 149 11.06 -5.08 3.26
C ALA A 149 9.88 -4.29 3.85
N ASN A 150 9.74 -3.00 3.49
CA ASN A 150 8.61 -2.16 3.89
C ASN A 150 7.29 -2.69 3.34
N SER A 151 7.27 -3.11 2.07
CA SER A 151 6.11 -3.76 1.46
C SER A 151 5.73 -5.02 2.25
N PHE A 152 6.70 -5.87 2.58
CA PHE A 152 6.46 -7.06 3.41
C PHE A 152 5.86 -6.69 4.77
N CYS A 153 6.47 -5.76 5.50
CA CYS A 153 5.97 -5.33 6.80
C CYS A 153 4.55 -4.75 6.71
N SER A 154 4.27 -3.94 5.69
CA SER A 154 2.94 -3.36 5.45
C SER A 154 1.87 -4.44 5.19
N ARG A 155 2.24 -5.52 4.51
CA ARG A 155 1.35 -6.68 4.29
C ARG A 155 1.15 -7.51 5.55
N MET A 156 2.14 -7.56 6.42
CA MET A 156 2.05 -8.22 7.73
C MET A 156 1.37 -7.36 8.81
N GLY A 157 0.92 -6.13 8.48
CA GLY A 157 0.22 -5.24 9.40
C GLY A 157 1.12 -4.35 10.26
N PHE A 158 2.38 -4.16 9.86
CA PHE A 158 3.35 -3.28 10.51
C PHE A 158 3.58 -2.02 9.67
N MET A 159 4.07 -0.94 10.27
CA MET A 159 4.26 0.33 9.58
C MET A 159 5.45 0.29 8.60
N GLN A 160 6.57 -0.32 9.02
CA GLN A 160 7.80 -0.36 8.22
C GLN A 160 8.77 -1.44 8.71
N ALA A 161 9.80 -1.72 7.91
CA ALA A 161 10.94 -2.52 8.31
C ALA A 161 11.94 -1.67 9.10
N LYS A 162 12.35 -2.15 10.27
CA LYS A 162 13.40 -1.53 11.08
C LYS A 162 14.79 -2.06 10.71
N HIS A 163 14.87 -3.36 10.43
CA HIS A 163 16.11 -4.03 10.11
C HIS A 163 15.84 -5.24 9.22
N PHE A 164 16.76 -5.58 8.33
CA PHE A 164 16.63 -6.73 7.45
C PHE A 164 18.00 -7.19 6.96
N VAL A 165 18.09 -8.47 6.64
CA VAL A 165 19.34 -9.13 6.23
C VAL A 165 19.11 -9.87 4.93
N LYS A 166 20.01 -9.67 3.96
CA LYS A 166 20.02 -10.37 2.67
C LYS A 166 20.60 -11.78 2.83
N GLU A 167 20.03 -12.73 2.10
CA GLU A 167 20.62 -14.03 1.80
C GLU A 167 20.82 -14.13 0.29
N THR A 168 22.02 -14.49 -0.13
CA THR A 168 22.38 -14.66 -1.54
C THR A 168 22.26 -16.13 -1.94
N GLU A 169 22.11 -16.35 -3.25
CA GLU A 169 22.16 -17.70 -3.86
C GLU A 169 21.11 -18.68 -3.34
N VAL A 170 19.87 -18.20 -3.25
CA VAL A 170 18.73 -18.99 -2.78
C VAL A 170 18.03 -19.65 -3.97
N SER A 171 17.52 -20.88 -3.80
CA SER A 171 16.98 -21.68 -4.91
C SER A 171 15.75 -21.08 -5.59
N ALA A 172 14.87 -20.43 -4.83
CA ALA A 172 13.63 -19.85 -5.35
C ALA A 172 13.12 -18.71 -4.46
N THR A 173 12.66 -17.64 -5.11
CA THR A 173 12.05 -16.47 -4.47
C THR A 173 10.91 -15.92 -5.29
N LYS A 174 10.08 -15.08 -4.67
CA LYS A 174 9.00 -14.34 -5.34
C LYS A 174 9.06 -12.86 -4.99
N SER A 175 9.05 -12.01 -6.01
CA SER A 175 8.99 -10.55 -5.84
C SER A 175 7.65 -10.15 -5.23
N ILE A 176 7.70 -9.24 -4.26
CA ILE A 176 6.49 -8.87 -3.51
C ILE A 176 5.60 -7.87 -4.25
N GLY A 177 6.18 -7.03 -5.11
CA GLY A 177 5.45 -6.11 -5.99
C GLY A 177 4.88 -6.86 -7.20
N SER A 178 5.76 -7.32 -8.09
CA SER A 178 5.39 -7.88 -9.40
C SER A 178 4.92 -9.33 -9.36
N GLN A 179 5.03 -10.04 -8.22
CA GLN A 179 4.63 -11.44 -8.05
C GLN A 179 5.38 -12.42 -8.97
N GLN A 180 6.53 -12.04 -9.50
CA GLN A 180 7.33 -12.87 -10.38
C GLN A 180 8.24 -13.79 -9.60
N LEU A 181 8.48 -14.96 -10.16
CA LEU A 181 9.31 -16.00 -9.57
C LEU A 181 10.73 -15.88 -10.10
N CYS A 182 11.70 -16.06 -9.21
CA CYS A 182 13.10 -16.26 -9.55
C CYS A 182 13.48 -17.69 -9.15
N PHE A 183 14.22 -18.38 -10.02
CA PHE A 183 14.70 -19.74 -9.80
C PHE A 183 16.19 -19.86 -10.10
N GLY A 184 16.91 -20.59 -9.26
CA GLY A 184 18.34 -20.87 -9.40
C GLY A 184 19.24 -20.00 -8.53
N ASN A 185 20.54 -20.25 -8.59
CA ASN A 185 21.51 -19.74 -7.62
C ASN A 185 21.82 -18.24 -7.76
N HIS A 186 21.18 -17.53 -8.68
CA HIS A 186 21.30 -16.07 -8.80
C HIS A 186 20.25 -15.32 -7.97
N CYS A 187 19.25 -16.02 -7.45
CA CYS A 187 18.16 -15.39 -6.70
C CYS A 187 18.61 -15.01 -5.29
N ASN A 188 18.07 -13.89 -4.82
CA ASN A 188 18.40 -13.34 -3.53
C ASN A 188 17.13 -13.18 -2.71
N ALA A 189 17.20 -13.51 -1.43
CA ALA A 189 16.05 -13.43 -0.54
C ALA A 189 16.36 -12.61 0.70
N PHE A 190 15.33 -12.33 1.48
CA PHE A 190 15.54 -11.95 2.87
C PHE A 190 15.86 -13.19 3.72
N LYS A 191 16.95 -13.13 4.48
CA LYS A 191 17.22 -14.05 5.61
C LYS A 191 16.31 -13.73 6.78
N MET A 192 16.09 -12.45 7.01
CA MET A 192 15.31 -11.94 8.13
C MET A 192 14.82 -10.52 7.85
N ILE A 193 13.61 -10.21 8.34
CA ILE A 193 13.07 -8.86 8.42
C ILE A 193 12.53 -8.63 9.83
N VAL A 194 12.93 -7.52 10.47
CA VAL A 194 12.30 -6.99 11.68
C VAL A 194 11.35 -5.88 11.27
N CYS A 195 10.06 -6.11 11.48
CA CYS A 195 9.02 -5.13 11.23
C CYS A 195 8.71 -4.36 12.51
N TYR A 196 8.37 -3.08 12.37
CA TYR A 196 8.03 -2.16 13.45
C TYR A 196 6.64 -1.58 13.25
N ARG A 197 5.87 -1.47 14.33
CA ARG A 197 4.53 -0.89 14.39
C ARG A 197 4.49 0.43 15.13
#